data_AF-A0A4Y2T9G5-F1
#
_entry.id   AF-A0A4Y2T9G5-F1
#
_cell.length_a   1.000
_cell.length_b   1.000
_cell.length_c   1.000
_cell.angle_alpha   90.00
_cell.angle_beta   90.00
_cell.angle_gamma   90.00
#
_symmetry.space_group_name_H-M   'P 1'
#
loop_
_entity.id
_entity.type
_entity.pdbx_description
1 polymer ?
#
loop_
_entity_poly.entity_id
_entity_poly.type
_entity_poly.pdbx_seq_one_letter_code
_entity_poly.pdbx_strand_id
1 'polypeptide(L)'
;IQKKGGRFIEKKVHSFSELAGSYDMVINCTGIGARNLVPDPEVKPVRGQIIKVRAPWVKHCVVMDNEYYIIPNSDETVLGGTKQEDDWNMEPDPEDRRRIWEYCTEVLPCLKVSRRS
;
A
#
# COMPACT_ATOMS: atom_id res chain seq x y z
N ILE A 1 -4.80 -18.84 11.06
CA ILE A 1 -6.09 -18.55 11.74
C ILE A 1 -7.10 -19.68 11.51
N GLN A 2 -7.46 -20.04 10.27
CA GLN A 2 -8.37 -21.17 10.00
C GLN A 2 -7.91 -22.52 10.55
N LYS A 3 -6.63 -22.88 10.36
CA LYS A 3 -6.06 -24.12 10.96
C LYS A 3 -6.14 -24.17 12.49
N LYS A 4 -6.38 -23.03 13.15
CA LYS A 4 -6.56 -22.90 14.60
C LYS A 4 -8.02 -22.62 14.98
N GLY A 5 -8.98 -22.89 14.09
CA GLY A 5 -10.42 -22.76 14.34
C GLY A 5 -11.04 -21.38 14.05
N GLY A 6 -10.26 -20.39 13.62
CA GLY A 6 -10.80 -19.08 13.24
C GLY A 6 -11.61 -19.12 11.94
N ARG A 7 -12.65 -18.29 11.84
CA ARG A 7 -13.52 -18.20 10.67
C ARG A 7 -13.32 -16.85 9.98
N PHE A 8 -13.42 -16.85 8.64
CA PHE A 8 -13.47 -15.62 7.86
C PHE A 8 -14.90 -15.39 7.40
N ILE A 9 -15.36 -14.15 7.58
CA ILE A 9 -16.69 -13.70 7.16
C ILE A 9 -16.47 -12.45 6.34
N GLU A 10 -16.86 -12.49 5.06
CA GLU A 10 -16.88 -11.29 4.23
C GLU A 10 -18.14 -10.51 4.54
N LYS A 11 -17.97 -9.38 5.23
CA LYS A 11 -19.07 -8.49 5.62
C LYS A 11 -18.55 -7.07 5.70
N LYS A 12 -19.28 -6.11 5.13
CA LYS A 12 -19.07 -4.68 5.39
C LYS A 12 -19.76 -4.33 6.72
N VAL A 13 -18.99 -3.79 7.66
CA VAL A 13 -19.51 -3.30 8.95
C VAL A 13 -19.65 -1.79 8.86
N HIS A 14 -20.87 -1.27 9.03
CA HIS A 14 -21.16 0.15 9.03
C HIS A 14 -21.18 0.75 10.44
N SER A 15 -21.42 -0.09 11.47
CA SER A 15 -21.35 0.29 12.88
C SER A 15 -21.02 -0.91 13.77
N PHE A 16 -20.34 -0.69 14.90
CA PHE A 16 -20.09 -1.75 15.89
C PHE A 16 -21.36 -2.26 16.57
N SER A 17 -22.45 -1.50 16.55
CA SER A 17 -23.75 -1.98 17.04
C SER A 17 -24.24 -3.21 16.30
N GLU A 18 -23.81 -3.42 15.04
CA GLU A 18 -24.13 -4.64 14.28
C GLU A 18 -23.46 -5.91 14.82
N LEU A 19 -22.44 -5.75 15.66
CA LEU A 19 -21.66 -6.84 16.26
C LEU A 19 -22.05 -7.07 17.72
N ALA A 20 -22.83 -6.16 18.31
CA ALA A 20 -23.26 -6.23 19.69
C ALA A 20 -24.06 -7.51 19.96
N GLY A 21 -23.75 -8.18 21.07
CA GLY A 21 -24.39 -9.43 21.48
C GLY A 21 -23.96 -10.68 20.70
N SER A 22 -23.22 -10.52 19.59
CA SER A 22 -22.65 -11.65 18.83
C SER A 22 -21.21 -11.98 19.25
N TYR A 23 -20.50 -11.00 19.82
CA TYR A 23 -19.11 -11.10 20.22
C TYR A 23 -18.88 -10.41 21.56
N ASP A 24 -18.05 -11.00 22.42
CA ASP A 24 -17.67 -10.42 23.72
C ASP A 24 -16.68 -9.27 23.56
N MET A 25 -15.87 -9.30 22.50
CA MET A 25 -14.83 -8.30 22.22
C MET A 25 -14.68 -8.08 20.71
N VAL A 26 -14.47 -6.83 20.33
CA VAL A 26 -14.15 -6.42 18.96
C VAL A 26 -12.78 -5.76 18.94
N ILE A 27 -11.90 -6.24 18.05
CA ILE A 27 -10.61 -5.60 17.77
C ILE A 27 -10.76 -4.82 16.45
N ASN A 28 -10.70 -3.49 16.53
CA ASN A 28 -10.82 -2.62 15.36
C ASN A 28 -9.49 -2.56 14.58
N CYS A 29 -9.42 -3.23 13.44
CA CYS A 29 -8.26 -3.20 12.52
C CYS A 29 -8.64 -2.67 11.12
N THR A 30 -9.52 -1.67 11.05
CA THR A 30 -10.09 -1.18 9.77
C THR A 30 -9.23 -0.19 8.99
N GLY A 31 -8.02 0.13 9.49
CA GLY A 31 -7.08 1.03 8.81
C GLY A 31 -7.70 2.40 8.52
N ILE A 32 -7.54 2.91 7.30
CA ILE A 32 -8.12 4.20 6.86
C ILE A 32 -9.65 4.24 7.01
N GLY A 33 -10.33 3.08 7.00
CA GLY A 33 -11.78 2.99 7.20
C GLY A 33 -12.24 3.39 8.60
N ALA A 34 -11.34 3.39 9.59
CA ALA A 34 -11.64 3.81 10.96
C ALA A 34 -12.15 5.26 11.01
N ARG A 35 -11.68 6.13 10.10
CA ARG A 35 -12.17 7.50 9.93
C ARG A 35 -13.70 7.58 9.92
N ASN A 36 -14.36 6.65 9.24
CA ASN A 36 -15.81 6.62 9.10
C ASN A 36 -16.50 5.74 10.15
N LEU A 37 -15.86 4.65 10.58
CA LEU A 37 -16.46 3.68 11.49
C LEU A 37 -16.50 4.17 12.95
N VAL A 38 -15.50 4.96 13.36
CA VAL A 38 -15.39 5.57 14.70
C VAL A 38 -15.16 7.08 14.61
N PRO A 39 -15.97 7.79 13.81
CA PRO A 39 -15.80 9.19 13.35
C PRO A 39 -14.50 9.91 13.76
N ASP A 40 -13.34 9.40 13.33
CA ASP A 40 -12.03 9.88 13.75
C ASP A 40 -11.39 10.73 12.63
N PRO A 41 -11.47 12.08 12.70
CA PRO A 41 -10.96 12.96 11.66
C PRO A 41 -9.43 12.99 11.57
N GLU A 42 -8.73 12.53 12.61
CA GLU A 42 -7.26 12.46 12.64
C GLU A 42 -6.73 11.32 11.77
N VAL A 43 -7.57 10.32 11.47
CA VAL A 43 -7.26 9.27 10.49
C VAL A 43 -7.33 9.87 9.09
N LYS A 44 -6.17 10.18 8.52
CA LYS A 44 -5.98 10.76 7.18
C LYS A 44 -5.08 9.87 6.31
N PRO A 45 -5.27 9.87 4.98
CA PRO A 45 -4.43 9.10 4.09
C PRO A 45 -3.09 9.80 3.89
N VAL A 46 -2.07 8.99 3.63
CA VAL A 46 -0.85 9.42 2.95
C VAL A 46 -0.79 8.58 1.68
N ARG A 47 -1.18 9.17 0.55
CA ARG A 47 -1.22 8.49 -0.74
C ARG A 47 0.21 8.20 -1.18
N GLY A 48 0.43 6.95 -1.58
CA GLY A 48 1.66 6.47 -2.17
C GLY A 48 1.37 5.78 -3.50
N GLN A 49 2.07 6.21 -4.55
CA GLN A 49 2.03 5.57 -5.87
C GLN A 49 3.29 4.72 -6.09
N ILE A 50 3.13 3.58 -6.76
CA ILE A 50 4.23 2.68 -7.12
C ILE A 50 4.16 2.23 -8.58
N ILE A 51 5.29 1.75 -9.10
CA ILE A 51 5.41 1.02 -10.37
C ILE A 51 5.88 -0.40 -10.04
N LYS A 52 5.29 -1.39 -10.68
CA LYS A 52 5.73 -2.79 -10.60
C LYS A 52 6.42 -3.19 -11.89
N VAL A 53 7.60 -3.77 -11.76
CA VAL A 53 8.38 -4.27 -12.89
C VAL A 53 8.95 -5.65 -12.62
N ARG A 54 9.18 -6.42 -13.68
CA ARG A 54 9.92 -7.67 -13.60
C ARG A 54 11.41 -7.41 -13.74
N ALA A 55 12.11 -7.42 -12.60
CA ALA A 55 13.56 -7.24 -12.53
C ALA A 55 14.20 -8.27 -11.57
N PRO A 56 14.22 -9.57 -11.93
CA PRO A 56 14.66 -10.64 -11.04
C PRO A 56 16.12 -10.54 -10.61
N TRP A 57 16.93 -9.73 -11.27
CA TRP A 57 18.32 -9.44 -10.90
C TRP A 57 18.45 -8.47 -9.72
N VAL A 58 17.39 -7.75 -9.34
CA VAL A 58 17.39 -6.87 -8.16
C VAL A 58 17.18 -7.72 -6.92
N LYS A 59 18.17 -7.75 -6.02
CA LYS A 59 18.18 -8.61 -4.81
C LYS A 59 18.29 -7.83 -3.49
N HIS A 60 18.43 -6.52 -3.56
CA HIS A 60 18.58 -5.66 -2.40
C HIS A 60 17.53 -4.56 -2.41
N CYS A 61 17.06 -4.19 -1.23
CA CYS A 61 16.25 -3.01 -1.05
C CYS A 61 17.13 -1.77 -1.13
N VAL A 62 16.66 -0.75 -1.84
CA VAL A 62 17.26 0.59 -1.87
C VAL A 62 16.20 1.57 -1.38
N VAL A 63 16.58 2.47 -0.49
CA VAL A 63 15.72 3.57 0.00
C VAL A 63 16.49 4.86 -0.22
N MET A 64 15.84 5.85 -0.83
CA MET A 64 16.47 7.10 -1.27
C MET A 64 15.57 8.29 -0.90
N ASP A 65 16.19 9.39 -0.49
CA ASP A 65 15.55 10.70 -0.23
C ASP A 65 14.27 10.66 0.62
N ASN A 66 14.15 9.67 1.52
CA ASN A 66 12.99 9.45 2.39
C ASN A 66 11.63 9.28 1.68
N GLU A 67 11.60 9.15 0.35
CA GLU A 67 10.37 9.03 -0.44
C GLU A 67 10.47 7.92 -1.50
N TYR A 68 11.64 7.72 -2.09
CA TYR A 68 11.86 6.73 -3.15
C TYR A 68 12.41 5.42 -2.60
N TYR A 69 12.01 4.32 -3.22
CA TYR A 69 12.44 3.00 -2.84
C TYR A 69 12.38 2.01 -4.00
N ILE A 70 13.34 1.08 -4.02
CA ILE A 70 13.38 -0.06 -4.92
C ILE A 70 13.36 -1.30 -4.04
N ILE A 71 12.24 -2.03 -4.04
CA ILE A 71 12.03 -3.17 -3.14
C ILE A 71 11.76 -4.41 -3.99
N PRO A 72 12.70 -5.38 -4.05
CA PRO A 72 12.43 -6.65 -4.70
C PRO A 72 11.44 -7.48 -3.87
N ASN A 73 10.48 -8.08 -4.56
CA ASN A 73 9.54 -9.07 -4.05
C ASN A 73 9.76 -10.40 -4.80
N SER A 74 8.98 -11.43 -4.46
CA SER A 74 9.17 -12.80 -4.99
C SER A 74 9.10 -12.84 -6.53
N ASP A 75 8.15 -12.14 -7.13
CA ASP A 75 7.90 -12.16 -8.58
C ASP A 75 8.19 -10.82 -9.29
N GLU A 76 8.14 -9.72 -8.54
CA GLU A 76 8.19 -8.35 -9.06
C GLU A 76 9.13 -7.50 -8.21
N THR A 77 9.65 -6.43 -8.80
CA THR A 77 10.33 -5.35 -8.10
C THR A 77 9.41 -4.14 -8.07
N VAL A 78 9.19 -3.61 -6.87
CA VAL A 78 8.41 -2.40 -6.62
C VAL A 78 9.35 -1.20 -6.70
N LEU A 79 9.00 -0.24 -7.55
CA LEU A 79 9.60 1.09 -7.61
C LEU A 79 8.60 2.06 -7.00
N GLY A 80 8.94 2.63 -5.86
CA GLY A 80 8.19 3.70 -5.25
C GLY A 80 9.06 4.93 -5.03
N GLY A 81 8.52 6.02 -4.53
CA GLY A 81 7.09 6.24 -4.40
C GLY A 81 6.79 7.72 -4.23
N THR A 82 5.58 7.99 -3.76
CA THR A 82 5.13 9.32 -3.39
C THR A 82 4.70 9.31 -1.92
N LYS A 83 4.65 10.50 -1.33
CA LYS A 83 4.14 10.73 0.02
C LYS A 83 3.23 11.97 0.02
N GLN A 84 1.98 11.79 -0.39
CA GLN A 84 1.01 12.88 -0.53
C GLN A 84 0.00 12.84 0.61
N GLU A 85 0.10 13.78 1.54
CA GLU A 85 -0.77 13.87 2.71
C GLU A 85 -2.18 14.34 2.33
N ASP A 86 -3.19 13.73 2.96
CA ASP A 86 -4.63 14.04 2.78
C ASP A 86 -5.14 13.90 1.34
N ASP A 87 -4.41 13.20 0.48
CA ASP A 87 -4.83 12.88 -0.87
C ASP A 87 -5.64 11.57 -0.90
N TRP A 88 -6.92 11.69 -1.30
CA TRP A 88 -7.86 10.58 -1.42
C TRP A 88 -7.99 10.05 -2.86
N ASN A 89 -7.26 10.63 -3.82
CA ASN A 89 -7.32 10.24 -5.21
C ASN A 89 -6.76 8.82 -5.41
N MET A 90 -7.59 7.92 -5.93
CA MET A 90 -7.20 6.54 -6.24
C MET A 90 -6.66 6.37 -7.66
N GLU A 91 -6.78 7.40 -8.50
CA GLU A 91 -6.31 7.34 -9.89
C GLU A 91 -4.79 7.51 -9.95
N PRO A 92 -4.08 6.71 -10.79
CA PRO A 92 -2.67 6.91 -11.04
C PRO A 92 -2.39 8.27 -11.67
N ASP A 93 -1.42 8.99 -11.11
CA ASP A 93 -0.95 10.26 -11.64
C ASP A 93 0.20 10.02 -12.65
N PRO A 94 0.08 10.48 -13.91
CA PRO A 94 1.12 10.29 -14.93
C PRO A 94 2.46 10.95 -14.59
N GLU A 95 2.44 12.08 -13.89
CA GLU A 95 3.63 12.82 -13.48
C GLU A 95 4.34 12.12 -12.32
N ASP A 96 3.61 11.66 -11.30
CA ASP A 96 4.16 10.83 -10.23
C ASP A 96 4.86 9.59 -10.81
N ARG A 97 4.22 8.94 -11.78
CA ARG A 97 4.79 7.77 -12.46
C ARG A 97 6.06 8.12 -13.22
N ARG A 98 6.09 9.25 -13.92
CA ARG A 98 7.26 9.72 -14.66
C ARG A 98 8.43 9.93 -13.69
N ARG A 99 8.19 10.65 -12.59
CA ARG A 99 9.21 10.96 -11.56
C ARG A 99 9.75 9.71 -10.88
N ILE A 100 8.88 8.79 -10.45
CA ILE A 100 9.31 7.50 -9.85
C ILE A 100 10.21 6.74 -10.82
N TRP A 101 9.81 6.64 -12.09
CA TRP A 101 10.57 5.88 -13.09
C TRP A 101 11.93 6.50 -13.37
N GLU A 102 11.98 7.80 -13.63
CA GLU A 102 13.22 8.51 -13.92
C GLU A 102 14.20 8.37 -12.75
N TYR A 103 13.75 8.68 -11.54
CA TYR A 103 14.60 8.64 -10.35
C TYR A 103 15.11 7.22 -10.06
N CYS A 104 14.23 6.21 -10.08
CA CYS A 104 14.66 4.83 -9.82
C CYS A 104 15.63 4.31 -10.89
N THR A 105 15.44 4.67 -12.16
CA THR A 105 16.33 4.25 -13.25
C THR A 105 17.62 5.07 -13.36
N GLU A 106 17.68 6.23 -12.73
CA GLU A 106 18.92 6.97 -12.50
C GLU A 106 19.75 6.29 -11.43
N VAL A 107 19.14 5.96 -10.28
CA VAL A 107 19.81 5.28 -9.16
C VAL A 107 20.25 3.85 -9.54
N LEU A 108 19.39 3.11 -10.25
CA LEU A 108 19.66 1.74 -10.66
C LEU A 108 19.41 1.53 -12.16
N PRO A 109 20.39 1.87 -13.02
CA PRO A 109 20.22 1.86 -14.49
C PRO A 109 19.83 0.51 -15.08
N CYS A 110 20.14 -0.62 -14.42
CA CYS A 110 19.72 -1.95 -14.87
C CYS A 110 18.20 -2.15 -14.86
N LEU A 111 17.43 -1.26 -14.23
CA LEU A 111 15.97 -1.24 -14.31
C LEU A 111 15.45 -0.87 -15.71
N LYS A 112 16.24 -0.19 -16.55
CA LYS A 112 15.80 0.23 -17.90
C LYS A 112 15.49 -0.95 -18.83
N VAL A 113 16.06 -2.13 -18.57
CA VAL A 113 15.79 -3.37 -19.32
C VAL A 113 14.69 -4.22 -18.67
N SER A 114 14.10 -3.75 -17.56
CA SER A 114 12.98 -4.43 -16.93
C SER A 114 11.74 -4.35 -17.82
N ARG A 115 10.86 -5.34 -17.67
CA ARG A 115 9.54 -5.34 -18.32
C ARG A 115 8.49 -4.89 -17.31
N ARG A 116 7.49 -4.14 -17.78
CA ARG A 116 6.31 -3.87 -16.95
C ARG A 116 5.60 -5.19 -16.67
N SER A 117 5.12 -5.31 -15.43
CA SER A 117 4.16 -6.34 -15.05
C SER A 117 2.79 -6.06 -15.65
#